data_AF-A0A954CIM4-F1
#
_entry.id   AF-A0A954CIM4-F1
#
_cell.length_a   1.000
_cell.length_b   1.000
_cell.length_c   1.000
_cell.angle_alpha   90.00
_cell.angle_beta   90.00
_cell.angle_gamma   90.00
#
_symmetry.space_group_name_H-M   'P 1'
#
loop_
_entity.id
_entity.type
_entity.pdbx_description
1 polymer ?
#
loop_
_entity_poly.entity_id
_entity_poly.type
_entity_poly.pdbx_seq_one_letter_code
_entity_poly.pdbx_strand_id
1 'polypeptide(L)' 'MRKAVVAFFCGVLFALGLGVGGMTLPSRVVGFLDFFGQWDYSLMFVMGGAIAVYLPVWYLFKCKKSVLAGNLPCAARKDI' A
#
# COMPACT_ATOMS: atom_id res chain seq x y z
N MET A 1 -11.61 0.17 -21.15
CA MET A 1 -12.35 0.98 -20.15
C MET A 1 -12.38 0.36 -18.75
N ARG A 2 -12.67 -0.93 -18.55
CA ARG A 2 -12.72 -1.59 -17.22
C ARG A 2 -11.49 -1.36 -16.32
N LYS A 3 -10.27 -1.32 -16.90
CA LYS A 3 -9.02 -1.01 -16.17
C LYS A 3 -8.96 0.41 -15.61
N ALA A 4 -9.49 1.40 -16.33
CA ALA A 4 -9.47 2.80 -15.92
C ALA A 4 -10.41 3.03 -14.72
N VAL A 5 -11.57 2.37 -14.73
CA VAL A 5 -12.51 2.40 -13.60
C VAL A 5 -11.86 1.81 -12.34
N VAL A 6 -11.20 0.65 -12.46
CA VAL A 6 -10.48 0.04 -11.33
C VAL A 6 -9.33 0.94 -10.83
N ALA A 7 -8.54 1.54 -11.74
CA ALA A 7 -7.47 2.46 -11.36
C ALA A 7 -7.99 3.71 -10.63
N PHE A 8 -9.13 4.26 -11.07
CA PHE A 8 -9.77 5.39 -10.40
C PHE A 8 -10.20 5.03 -8.97
N PHE A 9 -10.89 3.90 -8.79
CA PHE A 9 -11.28 3.44 -7.45
C PHE A 9 -10.07 3.16 -6.56
N CYS A 10 -9.02 2.53 -7.08
CA CYS A 10 -7.77 2.33 -6.34
C CYS A 10 -7.14 3.67 -5.92
N GLY A 11 -7.13 4.67 -6.81
CA GLY A 11 -6.61 6.01 -6.51
C GLY A 11 -7.41 6.72 -5.42
N VAL A 12 -8.75 6.65 -5.48
CA VAL A 12 -9.63 7.21 -4.44
C VAL A 12 -9.40 6.52 -3.10
N LEU A 13 -9.34 5.19 -3.08
CA LEU A 13 -9.14 4.40 -1.87
C LEU A 13 -7.76 4.67 -1.25
N PHE A 14 -6.74 4.87 -2.08
CA PHE A 14 -5.41 5.29 -1.65
C PHE A 14 -5.40 6.71 -1.07
N ALA A 15 -6.04 7.67 -1.75
CA ALA A 15 -6.15 9.05 -1.27
C ALA A 15 -6.90 9.16 0.05
N LEU A 16 -7.96 8.38 0.23
CA LEU A 16 -8.69 8.28 1.51
C LEU A 16 -7.79 7.72 2.62
N GLY A 17 -7.01 6.68 2.33
CA GLY A 17 -6.03 6.12 3.28
C GLY A 17 -4.98 7.15 3.72
N LEU A 18 -4.45 7.94 2.78
CA LEU A 18 -3.50 9.02 3.08
C LEU A 18 -4.13 10.14 3.93
N GLY A 19 -5.37 10.51 3.62
CA GLY A 19 -6.11 11.55 4.34
C GLY A 19 -6.41 11.14 5.78
N VAL A 20 -6.93 9.93 5.99
CA VAL A 20 -7.20 9.39 7.34
C VAL A 20 -5.89 9.20 8.12
N GLY A 21 -4.82 8.78 7.45
CA GLY A 21 -3.50 8.62 8.06
C GLY A 21 -2.81 9.93 8.46
N GLY A 22 -3.33 11.09 8.04
CA GLY A 22 -2.75 12.40 8.35
C GLY A 22 -1.31 12.58 7.85
N MET A 23 -0.88 11.75 6.89
CA MET A 23 0.49 11.74 6.37
C MET A 23 0.82 12.94 5.47
N THR A 24 -0.17 13.79 5.19
CA THR A 24 0.03 15.07 4.52
C THR A 24 0.67 16.12 5.41
N LEU A 25 0.71 15.89 6.74
CA LEU A 25 1.32 16.81 7.70
C LEU A 25 2.75 16.36 8.08
N PRO A 26 3.78 17.19 7.86
CA PRO A 26 5.16 16.85 8.22
C PRO A 26 5.37 16.71 9.73
N SER A 27 4.53 17.37 10.54
CA SER A 27 4.57 17.27 12.01
C SER A 27 4.32 15.86 12.53
N ARG A 28 3.50 15.06 11.83
CA ARG A 28 3.22 13.66 12.21
C ARG A 28 4.44 12.75 12.05
N VAL A 29 5.26 13.02 11.03
CA VAL A 29 6.50 12.25 10.79
C VAL A 29 7.54 12.59 11.86
N VAL A 30 7.65 13.86 12.24
CA VAL A 30 8.55 14.30 13.32
C VAL A 30 8.10 13.73 14.68
N GLY A 31 6.79 13.75 14.98
CA GLY A 31 6.24 13.14 16.19
C GLY A 31 6.39 11.61 16.25
N PHE A 32 6.48 10.93 15.11
CA PHE A 32 6.83 9.51 15.06
C PHE A 32 8.31 9.25 15.38
N LEU A 33 9.21 10.14 14.97
CA LEU A 33 10.65 10.03 15.25
C LEU A 33 11.03 10.47 16.66
N ASP A 34 10.12 11.14 17.38
CA ASP A 34 10.32 11.55 18.78
C ASP A 34 10.03 10.40 19.76
N PHE A 35 10.98 9.45 19.83
CA PHE A 35 10.91 8.29 20.73
C PHE A 35 11.12 8.65 22.21
N PHE A 36 11.70 9.80 22.51
CA PHE A 36 12.01 10.24 23.88
C PHE A 36 10.96 11.18 24.48
N GLY A 37 9.99 11.65 23.67
CA GLY A 37 8.90 12.54 24.06
C GLY A 37 7.50 11.92 23.90
N GLN A 38 6.59 12.66 23.25
CA GLN A 38 5.21 12.24 23.00
C GLN A 38 5.14 11.44 21.69
N TRP A 39 5.49 10.16 21.77
CA TRP A 39 5.57 9.30 20.60
C TRP A 39 4.22 9.11 19.90
N ASP A 40 4.13 9.52 18.63
CA ASP A 40 2.89 9.45 17.83
C ASP A 40 2.79 8.11 17.07
N TYR A 41 2.00 7.18 17.62
CA TYR A 41 1.74 5.85 17.06
C TYR A 41 0.93 5.85 15.74
N SER A 42 0.37 6.99 15.34
CA SER A 42 -0.45 7.09 14.13
C SER A 42 0.31 6.64 12.89
N LEU A 43 1.60 6.95 12.80
CA LEU A 43 2.44 6.57 11.65
C LEU A 43 2.70 5.05 11.60
N MET A 44 2.96 4.44 12.76
CA MET A 44 3.14 2.99 12.87
C MET A 44 1.90 2.22 12.44
N PHE A 45 0.71 2.72 12.80
CA PHE A 45 -0.54 2.05 12.47
C PHE A 45 -0.77 2.03 10.96
N VAL A 46 -0.46 3.14 10.26
CA VAL A 46 -0.59 3.20 8.80
C VAL A 46 0.45 2.32 8.11
N MET A 47 1.72 2.39 8.52
CA MET A 47 2.78 1.59 7.91
C MET A 47 2.59 0.10 8.20
N GLY A 48 2.25 -0.25 9.43
CA GLY A 48 1.92 -1.62 9.84
C GLY A 48 0.70 -2.16 9.12
N GLY A 49 -0.37 -1.36 8.99
CA GLY A 49 -1.56 -1.73 8.23
C GLY A 49 -1.26 -1.95 6.74
N ALA A 50 -0.47 -1.07 6.12
CA ALA A 50 -0.04 -1.23 4.73
C ALA A 50 0.72 -2.54 4.51
N ILE A 51 1.68 -2.87 5.39
CA ILE A 51 2.46 -4.11 5.33
C ILE A 51 1.55 -5.32 5.56
N ALA A 52 0.68 -5.28 6.57
CA ALA A 52 -0.22 -6.37 6.94
C ALA A 52 -1.24 -6.68 5.83
N VAL A 53 -1.65 -5.69 5.04
CA VAL A 53 -2.52 -5.91 3.86
C VAL A 53 -1.69 -6.35 2.65
N TYR A 54 -0.55 -5.72 2.40
CA TYR A 54 0.26 -5.99 1.22
C TYR A 54 0.85 -7.40 1.20
N LEU A 55 1.42 -7.86 2.32
CA LEU A 55 2.08 -9.18 2.41
C LEU A 55 1.17 -10.36 2.03
N PRO A 56 -0.02 -10.54 2.63
CA PRO A 56 -0.90 -11.66 2.29
C PRO A 56 -1.47 -11.53 0.88
N VAL A 57 -1.79 -10.31 0.43
CA VAL A 57 -2.24 -10.08 -0.95
C VAL A 57 -1.14 -10.46 -1.94
N TRP A 58 0.08 -10.00 -1.73
CA TRP A 58 1.20 -10.35 -2.59
C TRP A 58 1.45 -11.87 -2.58
N TYR A 59 1.48 -12.50 -1.41
CA TYR A 59 1.68 -13.95 -1.28
C TYR A 59 0.63 -14.75 -2.05
N LEU A 60 -0.65 -14.37 -1.94
CA LEU A 60 -1.74 -15.05 -2.62
C LEU A 60 -1.75 -14.79 -4.13
N PHE A 61 -1.43 -13.58 -4.58
CA PHE A 61 -1.58 -13.18 -5.99
C PHE A 61 -0.30 -13.25 -6.83
N LYS A 62 0.86 -13.59 -6.24
CA LYS A 62 2.19 -13.63 -6.91
C LYS A 62 2.22 -14.35 -8.26
N CYS A 63 1.44 -15.43 -8.41
CA CYS A 63 1.41 -16.26 -9.62
C CYS A 63 -0.02 -16.54 -10.13
N LYS A 64 -1.01 -15.70 -9.80
CA LYS A 64 -2.38 -15.89 -10.32
C LYS A 64 -2.54 -15.20 -11.66
N LYS A 65 -3.24 -15.85 -12.59
CA LYS A 65 -3.67 -15.23 -13.85
C LYS A 65 -4.48 -13.96 -13.53
N SER A 66 -4.07 -12.83 -14.07
CA SER A 66 -4.79 -11.57 -13.86
C SER A 66 -6.14 -11.62 -14.56
N VAL A 67 -7.18 -11.27 -13.80
CA VAL A 67 -8.57 -11.23 -14.27
C VAL A 67 -8.86 -9.97 -15.11
N LEU A 68 -7.92 -9.01 -15.12
CA LEU A 68 -8.06 -7.71 -15.81
C LEU A 68 -7.02 -7.47 -16.92
N ALA A 69 -5.86 -8.12 -16.86
CA ALA A 69 -4.86 -8.11 -17.92
C ALA A 69 -4.62 -9.57 -18.34
N GLY A 70 -4.71 -9.87 -19.64
CA GLY A 70 -4.35 -11.20 -20.16
C GLY A 70 -2.94 -11.62 -19.71
N ASN A 71 -2.65 -12.94 -19.78
CA ASN A 71 -1.44 -13.60 -19.24
C ASN A 71 -0.28 -12.65 -18.93
N LEU A 72 -0.22 -12.19 -17.68
CA LEU A 72 1.03 -11.64 -17.14
C LEU A 72 1.97 -12.83 -16.98
N PRO A 73 3.12 -12.87 -17.67
CA PRO A 73 4.13 -13.85 -17.33
C PRO A 73 4.45 -13.68 -15.85
N CYS A 74 4.39 -14.77 -15.08
CA CYS A 74 4.95 -14.77 -13.74
C CYS A 74 6.37 -14.23 -13.86
N ALA A 75 6.69 -13.14 -13.16
CA ALA A 75 8.03 -12.58 -13.14
C ALA A 75 8.97 -13.52 -12.35
N ALA A 76 9.22 -14.67 -12.93
CA ALA A 76 10.26 -15.62 -12.62
C ALA A 76 11.01 -15.86 -13.94
N ARG A 77 11.56 -14.78 -14.50
CA ARG A 77 12.60 -14.91 -15.51
C ARG A 77 13.84 -15.35 -14.75
N LYS A 78 14.13 -16.65 -14.85
CA LYS A 78 15.28 -17.30 -14.26
C LYS A 78 16.33 -17.44 -15.36
N ASP A 79 16.88 -16.31 -15.76
CA ASP A 79 17.98 -16.16 -16.70
C ASP A 79 19.20 -15.60 -15.96
N ILE A 80 19.74 -16.45 -15.07
CA ILE A 80 21.15 -16.50 -14.66
C ILE A 80 21.54 -17.96 -14.46
#